data_AF-A0A820C7R7-F1
#
_entry.id   AF-A0A820C7R7-F1
#
_cell.length_a   1.000
_cell.length_b   1.000
_cell.length_c   1.000
_cell.angle_alpha   90.00
_cell.angle_beta   90.00
_cell.angle_gamma   90.00
#
_symmetry.space_group_name_H-M   'P 1'
#
loop_
_entity.id
_entity.type
_entity.pdbx_description
1 polymer ?
#
loop_
_entity_poly.entity_id
_entity_poly.type
_entity_poly.pdbx_seq_one_letter_code
_entity_poly.pdbx_strand_id
1 'polypeptide(L)'
;MEGWTRQAGYPIVEVNRVYNTDTPRMVIGQRPFSLFSTTSKQDKWWIPFKYFNQTYTKELSGSEIIWLNDTSATVNIITSDSDWILANPDYLSIYR
;
A
#
# COMPACT_ATOMS: atom_id res chain seq x y z
N MET A 1 4.30 -7.63 14.73
CA MET A 1 3.99 -9.00 14.27
C MET A 1 2.59 -9.46 14.64
N GLU A 2 1.94 -8.92 15.67
CA GLU A 2 0.65 -9.41 16.16
C GLU A 2 -0.44 -9.50 15.08
N GLY A 3 -0.64 -8.43 14.29
CA GLY A 3 -1.59 -8.47 13.17
C GLY A 3 -1.26 -9.52 12.10
N TRP A 4 -0.01 -9.97 11.98
CA TRP A 4 0.37 -11.03 11.03
C TRP A 4 0.21 -12.44 11.59
N THR A 5 0.30 -12.62 12.92
CA THR A 5 0.38 -13.95 13.54
C THR A 5 -0.86 -14.34 14.36
N ARG A 6 -1.70 -13.37 14.76
CA ARG A 6 -2.83 -13.60 15.68
C ARG A 6 -4.21 -13.52 15.02
N GLN A 7 -4.28 -13.28 13.72
CA GLN A 7 -5.54 -13.21 12.99
C GLN A 7 -5.46 -13.94 11.65
N ALA A 8 -6.60 -14.45 11.20
CA ALA A 8 -6.72 -15.17 9.95
C ALA A 8 -6.88 -14.21 8.77
N GLY A 9 -6.38 -14.63 7.60
CA GLY A 9 -6.46 -13.88 6.36
C GLY A 9 -5.23 -13.01 6.11
N TYR A 10 -5.38 -12.03 5.22
CA TYR A 10 -4.34 -11.10 4.82
C TYR A 10 -4.97 -9.75 4.47
N PRO A 11 -4.21 -8.64 4.51
CA PRO A 11 -4.74 -7.34 4.14
C PRO A 11 -4.84 -7.19 2.62
N ILE A 12 -5.89 -6.50 2.19
CA ILE A 12 -5.91 -5.80 0.90
C ILE A 12 -5.42 -4.37 1.14
N VAL A 13 -4.46 -3.94 0.32
CA VAL A 13 -3.96 -2.57 0.27
C VAL A 13 -4.59 -1.86 -0.92
N GLU A 14 -5.46 -0.90 -0.62
CA GLU A 14 -6.08 -0.05 -1.63
C GLU A 14 -5.18 1.16 -1.90
N VAL A 15 -4.86 1.41 -3.17
CA VAL A 15 -4.03 2.53 -3.59
C VAL A 15 -4.88 3.49 -4.41
N ASN A 16 -5.23 4.63 -3.80
CA ASN A 16 -6.05 5.66 -4.43
C ASN A 16 -5.17 6.85 -4.80
N ARG A 17 -4.84 6.96 -6.09
CA ARG A 17 -4.06 8.10 -6.59
C ARG A 17 -4.94 9.34 -6.73
N VAL A 18 -4.40 10.49 -6.33
CA VAL A 18 -5.01 11.81 -6.54
C VAL A 18 -4.35 12.44 -7.77
N TYR A 19 -5.16 12.79 -8.76
CA TYR A 19 -4.74 13.40 -10.03
C TYR A 19 -5.14 14.88 -10.09
N ASN A 20 -4.55 15.64 -11.01
CA ASN A 20 -4.83 17.05 -11.26
C ASN A 20 -4.62 17.95 -10.03
N THR A 21 -3.53 17.73 -9.30
CA THR A 21 -3.15 18.55 -8.12
C THR A 21 -1.72 19.02 -8.22
N ASP A 22 -1.44 20.22 -7.72
CA ASP A 22 -0.08 20.80 -7.71
C ASP A 22 0.96 19.92 -6.99
N THR A 23 0.49 19.13 -6.01
CA THR A 23 1.30 18.17 -5.26
C THR A 23 0.77 16.75 -5.48
N PRO A 24 1.40 15.96 -6.37
CA PRO A 24 0.99 14.58 -6.60
C PRO A 24 1.05 13.75 -5.31
N ARG A 25 -0.03 13.04 -5.03
CA ARG A 25 -0.17 12.21 -3.83
C ARG A 25 -1.04 10.99 -4.08
N MET A 26 -0.90 9.99 -3.23
CA MET A 26 -1.82 8.86 -3.15
C MET A 26 -2.23 8.59 -1.71
N VAL A 27 -3.42 8.04 -1.53
CA VAL A 27 -3.91 7.54 -0.26
C VAL A 27 -3.86 6.02 -0.32
N ILE A 28 -3.06 5.44 0.56
CA ILE A 28 -3.01 3.99 0.75
C ILE A 28 -3.90 3.61 1.92
N GLY A 29 -4.66 2.53 1.82
CA GLY A 29 -5.54 2.03 2.88
C GLY A 29 -5.41 0.53 3.05
N GLN A 30 -5.65 0.01 4.25
CA GLN A 30 -5.71 -1.42 4.51
C GLN A 30 -7.11 -1.85 4.96
N ARG A 31 -7.54 -2.99 4.45
CA ARG A 31 -8.74 -3.68 4.93
C ARG A 31 -8.53 -5.20 4.88
N PRO A 32 -9.23 -5.96 5.73
CA PRO A 32 -9.10 -7.40 5.71
C PRO A 32 -9.69 -8.02 4.44
N PHE A 33 -9.00 -9.02 3.88
CA PHE A 33 -9.62 -9.93 2.92
C PHE A 33 -10.33 -11.05 3.66
N SER A 34 -11.64 -11.18 3.44
CA SER A 34 -12.42 -12.32 3.93
C SER A 34 -13.30 -12.89 2.83
N LEU A 35 -13.27 -14.21 2.67
CA LEU A 35 -14.17 -14.94 1.76
C LEU A 35 -15.58 -15.13 2.35
N PHE A 36 -15.72 -15.02 3.67
CA PHE A 36 -16.97 -15.19 4.41
C PHE A 36 -17.23 -13.93 5.24
N SER A 37 -18.44 -13.39 5.22
CA SER A 37 -18.79 -12.08 5.80
C SER A 37 -18.86 -12.04 7.33
N THR A 38 -17.91 -12.67 8.03
CA THR A 38 -17.78 -12.59 9.48
C THR A 38 -16.73 -11.54 9.80
N THR A 39 -17.14 -10.28 9.81
CA THR A 39 -16.29 -9.15 10.21
C THR A 39 -16.09 -9.19 11.72
N SER A 40 -15.22 -10.07 12.21
CA SER A 40 -14.61 -9.85 13.53
C SER A 40 -13.74 -8.58 13.44
N LYS A 41 -13.66 -7.79 14.52
CA LYS A 41 -12.65 -6.71 14.62
C LYS A 41 -11.27 -7.32 14.40
N GLN A 42 -10.72 -7.15 13.21
CA GLN A 42 -9.36 -7.57 12.90
C GLN A 42 -8.41 -6.44 13.27
N ASP A 43 -7.29 -6.82 13.87
CA ASP A 43 -6.19 -5.92 14.20
C ASP A 43 -5.57 -5.38 12.90
N LYS A 44 -4.96 -4.20 12.99
CA LYS A 44 -4.26 -3.62 11.83
C LYS A 44 -2.95 -4.36 11.59
N TRP A 45 -2.62 -4.58 10.33
CA TRP A 45 -1.32 -5.10 9.94
C TRP A 45 -0.31 -3.96 9.90
N TRP A 46 0.93 -4.28 10.25
CA TRP A 46 2.09 -3.43 9.95
C TRP A 46 2.65 -3.86 8.60
N ILE A 47 2.27 -3.14 7.56
CA ILE A 47 2.57 -3.52 6.17
C ILE A 47 3.71 -2.64 5.66
N PRO A 48 4.86 -3.23 5.26
CA PRO A 48 5.86 -2.49 4.51
C PRO A 48 5.33 -2.27 3.09
N PHE A 49 5.17 -1.00 2.71
CA PHE A 49 4.67 -0.58 1.43
C PHE A 49 5.81 0.05 0.61
N LYS A 50 5.96 -0.42 -0.62
CA LYS A 50 6.88 0.12 -1.63
C LYS A 50 6.12 0.20 -2.95
N TYR A 51 6.48 1.17 -3.76
CA TYR A 51 5.91 1.35 -5.09
C TYR A 51 6.97 1.76 -6.09
N PHE A 52 6.74 1.45 -7.35
CA PHE A 52 7.46 1.97 -8.51
C PHE A 52 6.52 2.76 -9.40
N ASN A 53 7.08 3.64 -10.22
CA ASN A 53 6.32 4.31 -11.27
C ASN A 53 7.12 4.30 -12.58
N GLN A 54 6.52 4.80 -13.66
CA GLN A 54 7.12 4.78 -14.99
C GLN A 54 8.49 5.47 -15.07
N THR A 55 8.70 6.53 -14.30
CA THR A 55 9.93 7.34 -14.31
C THR A 55 10.94 6.86 -13.26
N TYR A 56 10.46 6.34 -12.13
CA TYR A 56 11.23 5.83 -11.00
C TYR A 56 11.18 4.31 -11.00
N THR A 57 12.08 3.70 -11.78
CA THR A 57 12.19 2.26 -11.95
C THR A 57 13.10 1.62 -10.89
N LYS A 58 13.09 0.29 -10.84
CA LYS A 58 13.85 -0.56 -9.90
C LYS A 58 15.33 -0.19 -9.75
N GLU A 59 15.97 0.31 -10.80
CA GLU A 59 17.41 0.67 -10.84
C GLU A 59 17.71 2.05 -10.23
N LEU A 60 16.72 2.96 -10.17
CA LEU A 60 16.81 4.28 -9.53
C LEU A 60 16.32 4.26 -8.07
N SER A 61 15.79 3.13 -7.60
CA SER A 61 14.92 3.08 -6.43
C SER A 61 15.67 2.93 -5.10
N GLY A 62 16.14 4.06 -4.59
CA GLY A 62 16.19 4.34 -3.15
C GLY A 62 14.82 4.66 -2.54
N SER A 63 13.72 4.09 -3.07
CA SER A 63 12.39 4.38 -2.53
C SER A 63 12.25 3.79 -1.13
N GLU A 64 12.19 4.67 -0.13
CA GLU A 64 12.02 4.37 1.28
C GLU A 64 10.81 3.43 1.52
N ILE A 65 10.96 2.50 2.46
CA ILE A 65 9.84 1.65 2.89
C ILE A 65 8.89 2.51 3.71
N ILE A 66 7.64 2.61 3.25
CA ILE A 66 6.57 3.28 3.98
C ILE A 66 5.86 2.24 4.84
N TRP A 67 5.75 2.48 6.14
CA TRP A 67 5.03 1.58 7.03
C TRP A 67 3.56 1.98 7.15
N LEU A 68 2.66 1.17 6.60
CA LEU A 68 1.22 1.31 6.79
C LEU A 68 0.83 0.52 8.05
N ASN A 69 0.60 1.23 9.15
CA ASN A 69 0.19 0.66 10.45
C ASN A 69 -1.19 1.13 10.91
N ASP A 70 -1.79 2.07 10.18
CA ASP A 70 -3.14 2.58 10.40
C ASP A 70 -4.07 2.14 9.26
N THR A 71 -5.36 2.46 9.35
CA THR A 71 -6.38 2.19 8.33
C THR A 71 -6.01 2.82 6.99
N SER A 72 -5.36 3.99 7.01
CA SER A 72 -4.85 4.65 5.81
C SER A 72 -3.68 5.58 6.11
N ALA A 73 -2.93 5.93 5.06
CA ALA A 73 -1.87 6.92 5.06
C ALA A 73 -1.86 7.70 3.74
N THR A 74 -1.46 8.97 3.79
CA THR A 74 -1.22 9.78 2.58
C THR A 74 0.27 9.80 2.27
N VAL A 75 0.61 9.50 1.02
CA VAL A 75 1.99 9.43 0.53
C VAL A 75 2.15 10.44 -0.59
N ASN A 76 3.12 11.34 -0.44
CA ASN A 76 3.54 12.22 -1.52
C ASN A 76 4.35 11.41 -2.53
N ILE A 77 4.09 11.63 -3.82
CA ILE A 77 4.68 10.85 -4.90
C ILE A 77 5.28 11.78 -5.94
N ILE A 78 6.30 11.30 -6.65
CA ILE A 78 6.94 12.03 -7.75
C ILE A 78 6.61 11.30 -9.04
N THR A 79 5.53 11.70 -9.70
CA THR A 79 5.02 11.04 -10.91
C THR A 79 4.08 11.98 -11.67
N SER A 80 4.02 11.85 -13.00
CA SER A 80 3.10 12.59 -13.85
C SER A 80 1.76 11.88 -13.96
N ASP A 81 0.66 12.60 -14.21
CA ASP A 81 -0.70 12.01 -14.23
C ASP A 81 -0.90 10.90 -15.28
N SER A 82 -0.05 10.82 -16.30
CA SER A 82 -0.05 9.76 -17.30
C SER A 82 0.74 8.50 -16.90
N ASP A 83 1.59 8.58 -15.89
CA ASP A 83 2.43 7.46 -15.47
C ASP A 83 1.62 6.44 -14.66
N TRP A 84 2.00 5.17 -14.74
CA TRP A 84 1.46 4.13 -13.86
C TRP A 84 2.18 4.10 -12.50
N ILE A 85 1.50 3.53 -11.50
CA ILE A 85 2.07 3.17 -10.20
C ILE A 85 1.89 1.67 -9.99
N LEU A 86 2.98 0.99 -9.65
CA LEU A 86 2.98 -0.42 -9.28
C LEU A 86 3.30 -0.55 -7.79
N ALA A 87 2.33 -0.97 -6.99
CA ALA A 87 2.52 -1.28 -5.58
C ALA A 87 3.02 -2.71 -5.39
N ASN A 88 3.68 -2.96 -4.26
CA ASN A 88 4.24 -4.28 -3.89
C ASN A 88 5.22 -4.88 -4.92
N PRO A 89 6.21 -4.12 -5.40
CA PRO A 89 7.15 -4.65 -6.39
C PRO A 89 7.92 -5.85 -5.84
N ASP A 90 8.24 -6.81 -6.71
CA ASP A 90 8.95 -8.05 -6.39
C ASP A 90 8.32 -8.87 -5.24
N TYR A 91 7.02 -8.66 -4.96
CA TYR A 91 6.30 -9.32 -3.87
C TYR A 91 6.97 -9.08 -2.50
N LEU A 92 7.23 -7.81 -2.17
CA LEU A 92 7.87 -7.38 -0.92
C LEU A 92 7.15 -7.88 0.34
N SER A 93 5.82 -7.98 0.31
CA SER A 93 5.02 -8.43 1.45
C SER A 93 3.74 -9.15 1.03
N ILE A 94 3.18 -9.90 1.97
CA ILE A 94 2.05 -10.81 1.78
C ILE A 94 0.74 -10.01 1.91
N TYR A 95 0.43 -9.20 0.91
CA TYR A 95 -0.83 -8.49 0.75
C TYR A 95 -1.26 -8.48 -0.71
N ARG A 96 -2.53 -8.13 -0.94
CA ARG A 96 -3.06 -7.91 -2.29
C ARG A 96 -3.35 -6.45 -2.55
#